data_AF-A0A2E5MUX8-F1
#
_entry.id   AF-A0A2E5MUX8-F1
#
_cell.length_a   1.000
_cell.length_b   1.000
_cell.length_c   1.000
_cell.angle_alpha   90.00
_cell.angle_beta   90.00
_cell.angle_gamma   90.00
#
_symmetry.space_group_name_H-M   'P 1'
#
loop_
_entity.id
_entity.type
_entity.pdbx_description
1 polymer ?
#
loop_
_entity_poly.entity_id
_entity_poly.type
_entity_poly.pdbx_seq_one_letter_code
_entity_poly.pdbx_strand_id
1 'polypeptide(L)'
;MSLFEGIFSKLFENKYISPRNIFSDFKTKDSITGLLDKVINCKGEASALAYSETLMIKIENLNDKKLLDFFLMLSKDYDFDNQELLQSVNNYANNNSTQNYTSMTSKFNSKRMEIFKNLNSIERGTIRLVNI
;
A
#
# COMPACT_ATOMS: atom_id res chain seq x y z
N MET A 1 -11.75 24.16 24.40
CA MET A 1 -11.63 23.00 23.51
C MET A 1 -10.34 22.28 23.82
N SER A 2 -10.38 20.95 23.88
CA SER A 2 -9.15 20.16 24.08
C SER A 2 -8.30 20.16 22.79
N LEU A 3 -6.99 19.95 22.92
CA LEU A 3 -6.08 19.88 21.77
C LEU A 3 -6.55 18.79 20.77
N PHE A 4 -7.01 17.64 21.29
CA PHE A 4 -7.56 16.55 20.49
C PHE A 4 -8.84 16.96 19.75
N GLU A 5 -9.77 17.60 20.44
CA GLU A 5 -11.00 18.12 19.83
C GLU A 5 -10.69 19.10 18.68
N GLY A 6 -9.71 20.00 18.87
CA GLY A 6 -9.26 20.91 17.82
C GLY A 6 -8.63 20.21 16.61
N ILE A 7 -7.87 19.12 16.81
CA ILE A 7 -7.30 18.32 15.72
C ILE A 7 -8.41 17.58 14.96
N PHE A 8 -9.32 16.92 15.68
CA PHE A 8 -10.42 16.19 15.05
C PHE A 8 -11.33 17.12 14.26
N SER A 9 -11.73 18.26 14.83
CA SER A 9 -12.55 19.25 14.12
C SER A 9 -11.86 19.71 12.83
N LYS A 10 -10.56 20.01 12.86
CA LYS A 10 -9.81 20.39 11.64
C LYS A 10 -9.76 19.29 10.59
N LEU A 11 -9.57 18.02 11.00
CA LEU A 11 -9.59 16.89 10.07
C LEU A 11 -10.97 16.73 9.40
N PHE A 12 -12.06 16.93 10.14
CA PHE A 12 -13.42 16.83 9.62
C PHE A 12 -13.94 18.11 8.94
N GLU A 13 -13.39 19.29 9.23
CA GLU A 13 -13.74 20.55 8.57
C GLU A 13 -13.10 20.67 7.18
N ASN A 14 -11.98 19.98 6.95
CA ASN A 14 -11.30 19.93 5.65
C ASN A 14 -12.08 19.15 4.56
N LYS A 15 -13.40 18.94 4.77
CA LYS A 15 -14.33 18.13 3.97
C LYS A 15 -14.60 18.64 2.55
N TYR A 16 -14.11 19.80 2.15
CA TYR A 16 -14.61 20.49 0.93
C TYR A 16 -13.55 21.03 -0.02
N ILE A 17 -12.28 20.67 0.13
CA ILE A 17 -11.34 20.91 -0.97
C ILE A 17 -11.66 19.83 -2.01
N SER A 18 -12.43 20.21 -3.03
CA SER A 18 -12.60 19.39 -4.24
C SER A 18 -11.23 18.87 -4.63
N PRO A 19 -11.03 17.53 -4.73
CA PRO A 19 -9.72 16.95 -4.88
C PRO A 19 -9.15 17.46 -6.20
N ARG A 20 -8.21 18.41 -6.12
CA ARG A 20 -7.41 18.75 -7.28
C ARG A 20 -6.49 17.56 -7.40
N ASN A 21 -6.85 16.57 -8.23
CA ASN A 21 -6.07 15.36 -8.40
C ASN A 21 -4.65 15.80 -8.79
N ILE A 22 -3.75 15.85 -7.80
CA ILE A 22 -2.44 16.53 -7.90
C ILE A 22 -1.62 15.89 -9.03
N PHE A 23 -1.98 14.65 -9.39
CA PHE A 23 -1.35 13.83 -10.41
C PHE A 23 -2.24 13.65 -11.66
N SER A 24 -3.23 14.51 -11.92
CA SER A 24 -4.09 14.41 -13.11
C SER A 24 -3.31 14.42 -14.43
N ASP A 25 -2.16 15.11 -14.45
CA ASP A 25 -1.29 15.23 -15.60
C ASP A 25 -0.29 14.06 -15.70
N PHE A 26 -0.17 13.25 -14.64
CA PHE A 26 0.70 12.08 -14.62
C PHE A 26 0.04 10.94 -15.40
N LYS A 27 0.49 10.72 -16.63
CA LYS A 27 -0.03 9.67 -17.51
C LYS A 27 1.03 8.61 -17.76
N THR A 28 0.69 7.36 -17.43
CA THR A 28 1.53 6.21 -17.77
C THR A 28 0.74 5.15 -18.53
N LYS A 29 1.43 4.45 -19.45
CA LYS A 29 0.88 3.31 -20.17
C LYS A 29 1.17 1.98 -19.47
N ASP A 30 1.70 2.02 -18.25
CA ASP A 30 2.12 0.83 -17.49
C ASP A 30 0.94 -0.12 -17.25
N SER A 31 1.18 -1.43 -17.27
CA SER A 31 0.19 -2.40 -16.79
C SER A 31 -0.03 -2.25 -15.28
N ILE A 32 -1.08 -2.90 -14.74
CA ILE A 32 -1.29 -3.00 -13.29
C ILE A 32 -0.06 -3.59 -12.60
N THR A 33 0.52 -4.66 -13.16
CA THR A 33 1.74 -5.28 -12.63
C THR A 33 2.94 -4.34 -12.66
N GLY A 34 3.13 -3.59 -13.74
CA GLY A 34 4.20 -2.59 -13.83
C GLY A 34 4.03 -1.44 -12.84
N LEU A 35 2.78 -1.07 -12.52
CA LEU A 35 2.49 -0.09 -11.48
C LEU A 35 2.74 -0.66 -10.07
N LEU A 36 2.39 -1.92 -9.80
CA LEU A 36 2.69 -2.57 -8.52
C LEU A 36 4.19 -2.58 -8.24
N ASP A 37 5.01 -2.94 -9.23
CA ASP A 37 6.46 -2.92 -9.09
C ASP A 37 6.99 -1.52 -8.81
N LYS A 38 6.43 -0.49 -9.46
CA LYS A 38 6.80 0.90 -9.18
C LYS A 38 6.35 1.36 -7.80
N VAL A 39 5.15 1.00 -7.36
CA VAL A 39 4.64 1.33 -6.01
C VAL A 39 5.52 0.72 -4.92
N ILE A 40 6.00 -0.51 -5.09
CA ILE A 40 6.86 -1.18 -4.11
C ILE A 40 8.29 -0.62 -4.13
N ASN A 41 8.86 -0.41 -5.31
CA ASN A 41 10.29 -0.12 -5.45
C ASN A 41 10.61 1.37 -5.53
N CYS A 42 9.62 2.26 -5.57
CA CYS A 42 9.86 3.69 -5.68
C CYS A 42 10.49 4.25 -4.39
N LYS A 43 11.57 5.01 -4.54
CA LYS A 43 12.27 5.66 -3.41
C LYS A 43 11.78 7.08 -3.11
N GLY A 44 11.04 7.70 -4.04
CA GLY A 44 10.59 9.09 -3.91
C GLY A 44 9.12 9.16 -3.51
N GLU A 45 8.80 9.87 -2.43
CA GLU A 45 7.44 9.98 -1.90
C GLU A 45 6.45 10.51 -2.95
N ALA A 46 6.79 11.60 -3.64
CA ALA A 46 5.93 12.19 -4.67
C ALA A 46 5.64 11.22 -5.82
N SER A 47 6.65 10.46 -6.26
CA SER A 47 6.50 9.46 -7.32
C SER A 47 5.70 8.24 -6.85
N ALA A 48 5.91 7.78 -5.61
CA ALA A 48 5.15 6.68 -5.02
C ALA A 48 3.65 7.02 -4.93
N LEU A 49 3.32 8.26 -4.53
CA LEU A 49 1.93 8.76 -4.54
C LEU A 49 1.36 8.81 -5.95
N ALA A 50 2.11 9.30 -6.95
CA ALA A 50 1.66 9.35 -8.34
C ALA A 50 1.38 7.95 -8.94
N TYR A 51 2.27 6.98 -8.69
CA TYR A 51 2.07 5.60 -9.11
C TYR A 51 0.89 4.95 -8.38
N SER A 52 0.74 5.20 -7.08
CA SER A 52 -0.36 4.69 -6.27
C SER A 52 -1.71 5.25 -6.73
N GLU A 53 -1.78 6.54 -7.05
CA GLU A 53 -2.97 7.20 -7.60
C GLU A 53 -3.35 6.57 -8.95
N THR A 54 -2.36 6.38 -9.83
CA THR A 54 -2.59 5.77 -11.15
C THR A 54 -3.02 4.31 -11.03
N LEU A 55 -2.45 3.56 -10.08
CA LEU A 55 -2.85 2.19 -9.79
C LEU A 55 -4.28 2.13 -9.26
N MET A 56 -4.63 2.99 -8.30
CA MET A 56 -5.97 3.08 -7.72
C MET A 56 -7.03 3.32 -8.79
N ILE A 57 -6.81 4.30 -9.67
CA ILE A 57 -7.72 4.59 -10.78
C ILE A 57 -7.90 3.37 -11.69
N LYS A 58 -6.84 2.59 -11.95
CA LYS A 58 -6.96 1.39 -12.79
C LYS A 58 -7.75 0.29 -12.12
N ILE A 59 -7.54 0.05 -10.82
CA ILE A 59 -8.27 -1.00 -10.10
C ILE A 59 -9.74 -0.64 -9.89
N GLU A 60 -10.07 0.64 -9.66
CA GLU A 60 -11.46 1.14 -9.57
C GLU A 60 -12.25 0.97 -10.87
N ASN A 61 -11.56 0.91 -12.02
CA ASN A 61 -12.18 0.71 -13.33
C ASN A 61 -12.22 -0.75 -13.78
N LEU A 62 -11.78 -1.70 -12.93
CA LEU A 62 -11.93 -3.13 -13.22
C LEU A 62 -13.38 -3.55 -13.00
N ASN A 63 -13.82 -4.57 -13.74
CA ASN A 63 -15.04 -5.28 -13.41
C ASN A 63 -14.75 -6.36 -12.35
N ASP A 64 -15.80 -6.86 -11.70
CA ASP A 64 -15.70 -7.81 -10.57
C ASP A 64 -14.81 -9.01 -10.88
N LYS A 65 -14.89 -9.57 -12.09
CA LYS A 65 -14.05 -10.69 -12.50
C LYS A 65 -12.56 -10.32 -12.52
N LYS A 66 -12.21 -9.20 -13.16
CA LYS A 66 -10.81 -8.74 -13.24
C LYS A 66 -10.30 -8.28 -11.88
N LEU A 67 -11.18 -7.74 -11.05
CA LEU A 67 -10.84 -7.32 -9.69
C LEU A 67 -10.55 -8.53 -8.79
N LEU A 68 -11.34 -9.59 -8.90
CA LEU A 68 -11.04 -10.87 -8.27
C LEU A 68 -9.70 -11.43 -8.75
N ASP A 69 -9.44 -11.44 -10.07
CA ASP A 69 -8.16 -11.88 -10.63
C ASP A 69 -6.98 -11.07 -10.07
N PHE A 70 -7.16 -9.75 -9.89
CA PHE A 70 -6.18 -8.87 -9.26
C PHE A 70 -5.90 -9.26 -7.80
N PHE A 71 -6.93 -9.48 -6.99
CA PHE A 71 -6.76 -9.88 -5.59
C PHE A 71 -6.14 -11.28 -5.44
N LEU A 72 -6.50 -12.22 -6.31
CA LEU A 72 -5.89 -13.56 -6.34
C LEU A 72 -4.40 -13.48 -6.67
N MET A 73 -4.03 -12.65 -7.65
CA MET A 73 -2.63 -12.39 -7.99
C MET A 73 -1.88 -11.76 -6.80
N LEU A 74 -2.45 -10.74 -6.14
CA LEU A 74 -1.83 -10.14 -4.95
C LEU A 74 -1.63 -11.15 -3.82
N SER A 75 -2.61 -12.04 -3.60
CA SER A 75 -2.51 -13.05 -2.55
C SER A 75 -1.46 -14.11 -2.85
N LYS A 76 -1.16 -14.37 -4.12
CA LYS A 76 -0.21 -15.41 -4.53
C LYS A 76 1.21 -14.88 -4.65
N ASP A 77 1.36 -13.73 -5.32
CA ASP A 77 2.67 -13.27 -5.80
C ASP A 77 3.27 -12.13 -4.93
N TYR A 78 2.45 -11.52 -4.06
CA TYR A 78 2.83 -10.37 -3.25
C TYR A 78 2.70 -10.61 -1.73
N ASP A 79 2.49 -11.86 -1.29
CA ASP A 79 2.57 -12.19 0.13
C ASP A 79 4.02 -12.38 0.60
N PHE A 80 4.23 -12.69 1.88
CA PHE A 80 5.56 -13.02 2.40
C PHE A 80 6.08 -14.36 1.83
N ASP A 81 7.40 -14.47 1.71
CA ASP A 81 8.03 -15.74 1.36
C ASP A 81 7.99 -16.69 2.57
N ASN A 82 7.18 -17.74 2.48
CA ASN A 82 6.99 -18.72 3.55
C ASN A 82 8.28 -19.44 3.94
N GLN A 83 9.17 -19.72 2.98
CA GLN A 83 10.41 -20.44 3.24
C GLN A 83 11.41 -19.54 3.96
N GLU A 84 11.59 -18.30 3.47
CA GLU A 84 12.45 -17.32 4.13
C GLU A 84 11.92 -16.97 5.53
N LEU A 85 10.60 -16.81 5.69
CA LEU A 85 9.99 -16.54 6.98
C LEU A 85 10.24 -17.69 7.95
N LEU A 86 9.96 -18.93 7.56
CA LEU A 86 10.18 -20.10 8.40
C LEU A 86 11.66 -20.23 8.82
N GLN A 87 12.59 -20.00 7.89
CA GLN A 87 14.02 -20.00 8.19
C GLN A 87 14.38 -18.92 9.22
N SER A 88 13.85 -17.70 9.06
CA SER A 88 14.12 -16.59 9.99
C SER A 88 13.56 -16.84 11.39
N VAL A 89 12.38 -17.47 11.49
CA VAL A 89 11.76 -17.87 12.76
C VAL A 89 12.62 -18.93 13.45
N ASN A 90 13.07 -19.94 12.72
CA ASN A 90 13.95 -20.98 13.28
C ASN A 90 15.29 -20.39 13.77
N ASN A 91 15.86 -19.44 13.03
CA ASN A 91 17.09 -18.76 13.44
C ASN A 91 16.90 -17.97 14.75
N TYR A 92 15.75 -17.29 14.91
CA TYR A 92 15.43 -16.59 16.15
C TYR A 92 15.14 -17.54 17.31
N ALA A 93 14.45 -18.66 17.06
CA ALA A 93 14.19 -19.68 18.08
C ALA A 93 15.49 -20.31 18.62
N ASN A 94 16.47 -20.56 17.75
CA ASN A 94 17.77 -21.10 18.13
C ASN A 94 18.69 -20.06 18.80
N ASN A 95 18.55 -18.78 18.44
CA ASN A 95 19.32 -17.68 19.00
C ASN A 95 18.49 -16.39 19.02
N ASN A 96 18.03 -15.99 20.21
CA ASN A 96 17.11 -14.89 20.43
C ASN A 96 17.76 -13.49 20.42
N SER A 97 18.85 -13.31 19.67
CA SER A 97 19.53 -12.02 19.52
C SER A 97 18.66 -10.95 18.86
N THR A 98 18.94 -9.68 19.13
CA THR A 98 18.31 -8.52 18.46
C THR A 98 18.43 -8.58 16.94
N GLN A 99 19.55 -9.08 16.43
CA GLN A 99 19.77 -9.25 14.99
C GLN A 99 18.78 -10.26 14.40
N ASN A 100 18.61 -11.42 15.04
CA ASN A 100 17.68 -12.44 14.55
C ASN A 100 16.22 -12.01 14.71
N TYR A 101 15.88 -11.27 15.78
CA TYR A 101 14.56 -10.67 15.94
C TYR A 101 14.25 -9.67 14.81
N THR A 102 15.19 -8.78 14.50
CA THR A 102 15.03 -7.77 13.45
C THR A 102 14.91 -8.44 12.07
N SER A 103 15.73 -9.47 11.82
CA SER A 103 15.65 -10.26 10.58
C SER A 103 14.28 -10.93 10.44
N MET A 104 13.82 -11.65 11.48
CA MET A 104 12.53 -12.31 11.49
C MET A 104 11.36 -11.32 11.29
N THR A 105 11.32 -10.23 12.06
CA THR A 105 10.25 -9.23 11.95
C THR A 105 10.22 -8.55 10.58
N SER A 106 11.37 -8.35 9.93
CA SER A 106 11.42 -7.81 8.57
C SER A 106 10.75 -8.72 7.53
N LYS A 107 10.80 -10.05 7.72
CA LYS A 107 10.20 -11.05 6.82
C LYS A 107 8.69 -11.22 7.00
N PHE A 108 8.13 -10.78 8.12
CA PHE A 108 6.68 -10.73 8.33
C PHE A 108 5.98 -9.64 7.52
N ASN A 109 6.72 -8.65 6.99
CA ASN A 109 6.15 -7.61 6.15
C ASN A 109 5.96 -8.14 4.72
N SER A 110 4.71 -8.41 4.31
CA SER A 110 4.42 -8.74 2.92
C SER A 110 4.41 -7.51 2.03
N LYS A 111 4.77 -7.70 0.75
CA LYS A 111 4.69 -6.65 -0.28
C LYS A 111 3.25 -6.14 -0.43
N ARG A 112 2.26 -7.03 -0.28
CA ARG A 112 0.83 -6.72 -0.28
C ARG A 112 0.48 -5.66 0.77
N MET A 113 1.02 -5.79 1.99
CA MET A 113 0.77 -4.79 3.04
C MET A 113 1.35 -3.42 2.67
N GLU A 114 2.55 -3.38 2.08
CA GLU A 114 3.17 -2.14 1.62
C GLU A 114 2.40 -1.47 0.48
N ILE A 115 1.91 -2.27 -0.49
CA ILE A 115 1.03 -1.78 -1.55
C ILE A 115 -0.20 -1.09 -0.96
N PHE A 116 -0.91 -1.74 -0.03
CA PHE A 116 -2.11 -1.14 0.56
C PHE A 116 -1.82 0.08 1.43
N LYS A 117 -0.66 0.13 2.11
CA LYS A 117 -0.21 1.33 2.83
C LYS A 117 -0.01 2.51 1.86
N ASN A 118 0.65 2.27 0.74
CA ASN A 118 0.90 3.30 -0.29
C ASN A 118 -0.40 3.76 -0.95
N LEU A 119 -1.30 2.83 -1.30
CA LEU A 119 -2.63 3.13 -1.79
C LEU A 119 -3.48 3.91 -0.78
N ASN A 120 -3.35 3.64 0.51
CA ASN A 120 -4.07 4.39 1.55
C ASN A 120 -3.53 5.81 1.75
N SER A 121 -2.31 6.08 1.31
CA SER A 121 -1.63 7.38 1.48
C SER A 121 -2.00 8.40 0.41
N ILE A 122 -2.68 7.98 -0.66
CA ILE A 122 -3.20 8.89 -1.69
C ILE A 122 -4.45 9.63 -1.21
N GLU A 123 -4.87 10.63 -1.98
CA GLU A 123 -6.06 11.39 -1.67
C GLU A 123 -7.31 10.50 -1.60
N ARG A 124 -8.01 10.58 -0.46
CA ARG A 124 -9.18 9.73 -0.13
C ARG A 124 -8.90 8.23 -0.23
N GLY A 125 -7.64 7.80 -0.14
CA GLY A 125 -7.20 6.42 -0.31
C GLY A 125 -7.97 5.42 0.54
N THR A 126 -8.24 5.75 1.81
CA THR A 126 -9.03 4.88 2.71
C THR A 126 -10.44 4.61 2.18
N ILE A 127 -11.16 5.65 1.76
CA ILE A 127 -12.54 5.50 1.26
C ILE A 127 -12.53 4.73 -0.06
N ARG A 128 -11.55 5.00 -0.92
CA ARG A 128 -11.39 4.32 -2.21
C ARG A 128 -11.13 2.83 -2.00
N LEU A 129 -10.20 2.46 -1.11
CA LEU A 129 -9.93 1.07 -0.74
C LEU A 129 -11.13 0.33 -0.17
N VAL A 130 -11.95 1.00 0.66
CA VAL A 130 -13.15 0.37 1.24
C VAL A 130 -14.23 0.10 0.19
N ASN A 131 -14.25 0.86 -0.90
CA ASN A 131 -15.25 0.76 -1.96
C ASN A 131 -14.86 -0.20 -3.11
N ILE A 132 -13.63 -0.72 -3.10
CA ILE A 132 -13.11 -1.69 -4.07
C ILE A 132 -13.28 -3.09 -3.48
#